data_AF-A0A317U2K8-F1
#
_entry.id   AF-A0A317U2K8-F1
#
_cell.length_a   1.000
_cell.length_b   1.000
_cell.length_c   1.000
_cell.angle_alpha   90.00
_cell.angle_beta   90.00
_cell.angle_gamma   90.00
#
_symmetry.space_group_name_H-M   'P 1'
#
loop_
_entity.id
_entity.type
_entity.pdbx_description
1 polymer ?
#
loop_
_entity_poly.entity_id
_entity_poly.type
_entity_poly.pdbx_seq_one_letter_code
_entity_poly.pdbx_strand_id
1 'polypeptide(L)'
;MSFVSFAQNFEDVMLWRALKHVQNGFYIDIGAQHPVIDSVSKAFYDKGWHGIHIEPVPEFVALLRNARPDETVLQIALSDHNGLLDFHIIPGTGLSTAIDWIAESHFNELGFHSQKVQVPTLTLQSAMSTLVENDVHWMKIDVEGFEKQVLSGWDYTSLRPWIIVIEATVPHSSKINFAHWEPLLIAADYLFAYFDGLNRFYVAKEHPELMDAFISPPNIFDQWQLTENSSLCHELVSAYKVKINTLLEQTTNELNFAKEYQAQLQNHTQSLQQEKDALVQEIGIQKEYLAHHQVFVQNLQNELNSVNQKLGSLNEELIATKEHHREEQVRAQNLQSEVNRANQKLGALSDGLIAEKEYRRKEQAHTQNLQNELNSANQKLASLSDELIEEKEQRRKEQAHIQKLQNELNSANQKLDSLNDELIEEKERRRKEQKHIQTSQQNHMAHVSTKNPTHIKSLLYRQGEDFIYHAYLYGLNREPDPEGMQYFLEQLVAGRDKILILRDLINSPEGRSKKTRVKGFNKAWFFYKRRNWPVIGPYFRTVYEKQNSKIRQQILFPNNTSKVEFELDHLSEHERHVFYQFKKCLDVGAC
;
A
#
# COMPACT_ATOMS: atom_id res chain seq x y z
N MET A 1 -20.22 -65.29 17.16
CA MET A 1 -20.57 -64.86 15.79
C MET A 1 -21.89 -65.52 15.43
N SER A 2 -22.64 -64.94 14.50
CA SER A 2 -23.79 -65.59 13.85
C SER A 2 -23.40 -66.92 13.21
N PHE A 3 -24.39 -67.80 13.01
CA PHE A 3 -24.25 -68.90 12.06
C PHE A 3 -24.34 -68.33 10.64
N VAL A 4 -23.61 -68.89 9.68
CA VAL A 4 -23.71 -68.50 8.26
C VAL A 4 -24.13 -69.75 7.51
N SER A 5 -25.27 -69.67 6.83
CA SER A 5 -25.82 -70.78 6.07
C SER A 5 -25.26 -70.75 4.66
N PHE A 6 -24.68 -71.89 4.26
CA PHE A 6 -24.12 -72.16 2.94
C PHE A 6 -24.99 -73.13 2.13
N ALA A 7 -25.91 -73.84 2.79
CA ALA A 7 -26.81 -74.84 2.19
C ALA A 7 -27.96 -74.22 1.37
N GLN A 8 -28.56 -75.04 0.48
CA GLN A 8 -29.58 -74.62 -0.48
C GLN A 8 -30.94 -74.30 0.16
N ASN A 9 -31.40 -75.14 1.09
CA ASN A 9 -32.71 -75.05 1.74
C ASN A 9 -32.62 -75.06 3.28
N PHE A 10 -31.53 -74.49 3.83
CA PHE A 10 -31.25 -74.34 5.27
C PHE A 10 -31.09 -75.65 6.05
N GLU A 11 -30.66 -76.71 5.38
CA GLU A 11 -30.33 -78.01 5.96
C GLU A 11 -29.28 -77.85 7.07
N ASP A 12 -28.28 -77.02 6.84
CA ASP A 12 -27.23 -76.70 7.80
C ASP A 12 -27.75 -75.96 9.05
N VAL A 13 -28.75 -75.08 8.91
CA VAL A 13 -29.43 -74.40 10.03
C VAL A 13 -30.21 -75.40 10.87
N MET A 14 -30.96 -76.31 10.25
CA MET A 14 -31.76 -77.31 10.97
C MET A 14 -30.88 -78.31 11.71
N LEU A 15 -29.83 -78.81 11.05
CA LEU A 15 -28.82 -79.65 11.68
C LEU A 15 -28.09 -78.91 12.80
N TRP A 16 -27.71 -77.64 12.61
CA TRP A 16 -27.04 -76.84 13.65
C TRP A 16 -27.96 -76.54 14.83
N ARG A 17 -29.26 -76.30 14.61
CA ARG A 17 -30.24 -76.12 15.70
C ARG A 17 -30.23 -77.31 16.65
N ALA A 18 -30.23 -78.53 16.11
CA ALA A 18 -30.15 -79.77 16.88
C ALA A 18 -28.76 -79.97 17.51
N LEU A 19 -27.70 -79.87 16.70
CA LEU A 19 -26.38 -80.42 17.03
C LEU A 19 -25.34 -79.41 17.56
N LYS A 20 -25.61 -78.10 17.59
CA LYS A 20 -24.69 -77.04 18.12
C LYS A 20 -24.15 -77.23 19.55
N HIS A 21 -24.67 -78.22 20.29
CA HIS A 21 -24.19 -78.59 21.62
C HIS A 21 -23.00 -79.57 21.58
N VAL A 22 -22.80 -80.26 20.46
CA VAL A 22 -21.68 -81.16 20.18
C VAL A 22 -20.44 -80.35 19.81
N GLN A 23 -19.29 -80.74 20.35
CA GLN A 23 -17.98 -80.16 20.04
C GLN A 23 -17.23 -81.09 19.08
N ASN A 24 -16.66 -80.54 18.01
CA ASN A 24 -15.87 -81.24 17.01
C ASN A 24 -16.57 -82.51 16.46
N GLY A 25 -17.87 -82.40 16.17
CA GLY A 25 -18.67 -83.51 15.68
C GLY A 25 -18.25 -83.98 14.28
N PHE A 26 -18.74 -85.15 13.90
CA PHE A 26 -18.38 -85.83 12.65
C PHE A 26 -19.57 -85.99 11.70
N TYR A 27 -19.34 -85.85 10.40
CA TYR A 27 -20.39 -85.90 9.39
C TYR A 27 -19.99 -86.67 8.12
N ILE A 28 -20.99 -87.08 7.33
CA ILE A 28 -20.82 -87.71 6.03
C ILE A 28 -21.69 -86.99 5.00
N ASP A 29 -21.09 -86.51 3.91
CA ASP A 29 -21.73 -85.72 2.86
C ASP A 29 -21.68 -86.52 1.55
N ILE A 30 -22.78 -87.19 1.19
CA ILE A 30 -22.90 -88.01 -0.04
C ILE A 30 -23.63 -87.17 -1.09
N GLY A 31 -22.94 -86.85 -2.18
CA GLY A 31 -23.32 -85.75 -3.07
C GLY A 31 -22.82 -84.41 -2.55
N ALA A 32 -21.54 -84.37 -2.14
CA ALA A 32 -20.94 -83.20 -1.50
C ALA A 32 -20.71 -82.01 -2.46
N GLN A 33 -20.60 -82.27 -3.77
CA GLN A 33 -20.58 -81.27 -4.84
C GLN A 33 -19.62 -80.10 -4.57
N HIS A 34 -20.11 -78.85 -4.55
CA HIS A 34 -19.25 -77.67 -4.37
C HIS A 34 -18.98 -77.40 -2.88
N PRO A 35 -17.72 -77.21 -2.43
CA PRO A 35 -17.35 -77.04 -1.01
C PRO A 35 -17.85 -75.76 -0.30
N VAL A 36 -18.71 -74.95 -0.93
CA VAL A 36 -19.09 -73.58 -0.48
C VAL A 36 -20.47 -73.15 -1.00
N ILE A 37 -20.82 -73.48 -2.24
CA ILE A 37 -22.13 -73.18 -2.82
C ILE A 37 -23.03 -74.36 -2.49
N ASP A 38 -24.23 -74.10 -1.96
CA ASP A 38 -25.23 -75.10 -1.57
C ASP A 38 -24.71 -76.20 -0.59
N SER A 39 -23.63 -75.88 0.12
CA SER A 39 -22.81 -76.82 0.91
C SER A 39 -23.28 -76.93 2.36
N VAL A 40 -23.96 -78.02 2.70
CA VAL A 40 -24.41 -78.34 4.07
C VAL A 40 -23.23 -78.42 5.05
N SER A 41 -22.13 -79.04 4.62
CA SER A 41 -20.91 -79.26 5.41
C SER A 41 -20.11 -78.00 5.74
N LYS A 42 -20.12 -76.98 4.88
CA LYS A 42 -19.26 -75.79 5.03
C LYS A 42 -19.47 -75.04 6.34
N ALA A 43 -20.71 -74.94 6.82
CA ALA A 43 -21.03 -74.24 8.06
C ALA A 43 -20.51 -74.98 9.33
N PHE A 44 -20.41 -76.30 9.27
CA PHE A 44 -19.88 -77.17 10.33
C PHE A 44 -18.35 -77.17 10.36
N TYR A 45 -17.71 -77.26 9.20
CA TYR A 45 -16.24 -77.15 9.07
C TYR A 45 -15.71 -75.82 9.65
N ASP A 46 -16.42 -74.70 9.42
CA ASP A 46 -16.16 -73.38 10.05
C ASP A 46 -16.36 -73.35 11.59
N LYS A 47 -16.67 -74.49 12.23
CA LYS A 47 -16.83 -74.70 13.67
C LYS A 47 -15.93 -75.82 14.22
N GLY A 48 -14.97 -76.31 13.44
CA GLY A 48 -14.03 -77.36 13.86
C GLY A 48 -14.63 -78.77 13.86
N TRP A 49 -15.70 -78.97 13.09
CA TRP A 49 -16.19 -80.32 12.74
C TRP A 49 -15.43 -80.83 11.52
N HIS A 50 -15.33 -82.16 11.40
CA HIS A 50 -14.68 -82.81 10.25
C HIS A 50 -15.56 -83.93 9.68
N GLY A 51 -15.40 -84.28 8.41
CA GLY A 51 -16.23 -85.31 7.79
C GLY A 51 -15.60 -86.06 6.63
N ILE A 52 -16.46 -86.84 5.96
CA ILE A 52 -16.14 -87.57 4.73
C ILE A 52 -17.07 -87.09 3.62
N HIS A 53 -16.49 -86.66 2.50
CA HIS A 53 -17.18 -86.25 1.29
C HIS A 53 -17.14 -87.39 0.27
N ILE A 54 -18.28 -87.71 -0.34
CA ILE A 54 -18.38 -88.69 -1.40
C ILE A 54 -18.94 -88.00 -2.65
N GLU A 55 -18.14 -87.99 -3.71
CA GLU A 55 -18.39 -87.21 -4.92
C GLU A 55 -17.75 -87.91 -6.14
N PRO A 56 -18.52 -88.40 -7.13
CA PRO A 56 -17.95 -89.06 -8.31
C PRO A 56 -17.30 -88.09 -9.33
N VAL A 57 -17.73 -86.82 -9.39
CA VAL A 57 -17.31 -85.87 -10.43
C VAL A 57 -15.89 -85.33 -10.16
N PRO A 58 -14.92 -85.51 -11.08
CA PRO A 58 -13.52 -85.10 -10.86
C PRO A 58 -13.31 -83.62 -10.53
N GLU A 59 -14.15 -82.74 -11.07
CA GLU A 59 -14.11 -81.29 -10.85
C GLU A 59 -14.45 -80.93 -9.40
N PHE A 60 -15.61 -81.39 -8.91
CA PHE A 60 -16.05 -81.16 -7.54
C PHE A 60 -15.11 -81.82 -6.52
N VAL A 61 -14.59 -83.02 -6.79
CA VAL A 61 -13.54 -83.65 -5.97
C VAL A 61 -12.28 -82.78 -5.84
N ALA A 62 -11.84 -82.13 -6.93
CA ALA A 62 -10.67 -81.25 -6.88
C ALA A 62 -10.95 -79.98 -6.04
N LEU A 63 -12.15 -79.41 -6.16
CA LEU A 63 -12.58 -78.27 -5.35
C LEU A 63 -12.68 -78.65 -3.86
N LEU A 64 -13.33 -79.77 -3.53
CA LEU A 64 -13.45 -80.31 -2.18
C LEU A 64 -12.07 -80.51 -1.53
N ARG A 65 -11.15 -81.24 -2.17
CA ARG A 65 -9.79 -81.50 -1.66
C ARG A 65 -8.97 -80.22 -1.46
N ASN A 66 -9.18 -79.19 -2.29
CA ASN A 66 -8.52 -77.89 -2.12
C ASN A 66 -9.13 -77.04 -0.99
N ALA A 67 -10.44 -77.18 -0.75
CA ALA A 67 -11.18 -76.42 0.26
C ALA A 67 -11.28 -77.12 1.64
N ARG A 68 -10.89 -78.40 1.72
CA ARG A 68 -10.88 -79.28 2.90
C ARG A 68 -9.64 -80.21 2.86
N PRO A 69 -8.43 -79.67 3.02
CA PRO A 69 -7.18 -80.43 2.85
C PRO A 69 -6.91 -81.45 3.97
N ASP A 70 -7.73 -81.43 5.01
CA ASP A 70 -7.69 -82.21 6.25
C ASP A 70 -8.89 -83.17 6.41
N GLU A 71 -9.83 -83.17 5.46
CA GLU A 71 -10.98 -84.10 5.42
C GLU A 71 -10.81 -85.17 4.34
N THR A 72 -11.58 -86.26 4.43
CA THR A 72 -11.50 -87.35 3.45
C THR A 72 -12.46 -87.10 2.28
N VAL A 73 -11.95 -87.12 1.04
CA VAL A 73 -12.76 -86.94 -0.17
C VAL A 73 -12.65 -88.17 -1.07
N LEU A 74 -13.69 -89.00 -1.11
CA LEU A 74 -13.77 -90.24 -1.88
C LEU A 74 -14.33 -89.97 -3.28
N GLN A 75 -13.53 -90.28 -4.31
CA GLN A 75 -13.91 -90.13 -5.71
C GLN A 75 -14.61 -91.40 -6.22
N ILE A 76 -15.83 -91.63 -5.74
CA ILE A 76 -16.65 -92.82 -6.01
C ILE A 76 -18.13 -92.42 -6.10
N ALA A 77 -18.93 -93.24 -6.77
CA ALA A 77 -20.38 -93.29 -6.54
C ALA A 77 -20.71 -94.36 -5.48
N LEU A 78 -21.84 -94.24 -4.80
CA LEU A 78 -22.34 -95.29 -3.89
C LEU A 78 -23.51 -96.05 -4.52
N SER A 79 -23.56 -97.36 -4.31
CA SER A 79 -24.62 -98.25 -4.81
C SER A 79 -24.87 -99.42 -3.85
N ASP A 80 -25.79 -100.29 -4.23
CA ASP A 80 -26.02 -101.63 -3.67
C ASP A 80 -24.90 -102.66 -3.96
N HIS A 81 -23.86 -102.30 -4.72
CA HIS A 81 -22.75 -103.18 -5.08
C HIS A 81 -21.40 -102.46 -5.22
N ASN A 82 -20.31 -103.23 -5.27
CA ASN A 82 -18.96 -102.74 -5.58
C ASN A 82 -18.61 -103.02 -7.05
N GLY A 83 -17.96 -102.08 -7.73
CA GLY A 83 -17.53 -102.27 -9.13
C GLY A 83 -17.32 -100.96 -9.90
N LEU A 84 -17.91 -100.89 -11.10
CA LEU A 84 -17.99 -99.70 -11.94
C LEU A 84 -19.47 -99.37 -12.19
N LEU A 85 -19.82 -98.08 -12.10
CA LEU A 85 -21.17 -97.57 -12.37
C LEU A 85 -21.16 -96.67 -13.60
N ASP A 86 -22.11 -96.88 -14.49
CA ASP A 86 -22.43 -95.97 -15.59
C ASP A 86 -23.03 -94.67 -15.02
N PHE A 87 -22.42 -93.52 -15.29
CA PHE A 87 -22.76 -92.25 -14.65
C PHE A 87 -22.78 -91.09 -15.66
N HIS A 88 -23.76 -90.19 -15.53
CA HIS A 88 -23.98 -89.04 -16.40
C HIS A 88 -23.51 -87.76 -15.72
N ILE A 89 -22.31 -87.29 -16.06
CA ILE A 89 -21.82 -86.00 -15.59
C ILE A 89 -22.50 -84.88 -16.39
N ILE A 90 -23.12 -83.93 -15.70
CA ILE A 90 -23.64 -82.68 -16.28
C ILE A 90 -22.73 -81.52 -15.82
N PRO A 91 -21.76 -81.07 -16.65
CA PRO A 91 -20.70 -80.16 -16.22
C PRO A 91 -21.20 -78.85 -15.62
N GLY A 92 -20.62 -78.42 -14.51
CA GLY A 92 -20.96 -77.16 -13.84
C GLY A 92 -22.33 -77.13 -13.13
N THR A 93 -22.99 -78.27 -12.91
CA THR A 93 -24.29 -78.38 -12.22
C THR A 93 -24.26 -79.41 -11.10
N GLY A 94 -25.26 -79.41 -10.21
CA GLY A 94 -25.49 -80.52 -9.26
C GLY A 94 -26.02 -81.80 -9.93
N LEU A 95 -26.74 -81.64 -11.05
CA LEU A 95 -27.65 -82.61 -11.71
C LEU A 95 -26.97 -83.84 -12.36
N SER A 96 -25.82 -84.29 -11.84
CA SER A 96 -25.09 -85.46 -12.34
C SER A 96 -25.62 -86.73 -11.70
N THR A 97 -26.12 -87.67 -12.51
CA THR A 97 -26.94 -88.80 -12.04
C THR A 97 -26.45 -90.16 -12.57
N ALA A 98 -26.76 -91.23 -11.85
CA ALA A 98 -26.56 -92.62 -12.30
C ALA A 98 -27.74 -93.16 -13.15
N ILE A 99 -28.74 -92.32 -13.47
CA ILE A 99 -30.01 -92.76 -14.05
C ILE A 99 -30.22 -92.15 -15.45
N ASP A 100 -30.20 -93.02 -16.47
CA ASP A 100 -30.33 -92.64 -17.90
C ASP A 100 -31.51 -91.68 -18.17
N TRP A 101 -32.71 -91.98 -17.63
CA TRP A 101 -33.92 -91.20 -17.93
C TRP A 101 -33.95 -89.82 -17.25
N ILE A 102 -33.21 -89.63 -16.15
CA ILE A 102 -33.09 -88.33 -15.47
C ILE A 102 -32.15 -87.43 -16.27
N ALA A 103 -31.02 -87.98 -16.75
CA ALA A 103 -30.14 -87.27 -17.67
C ALA A 103 -30.82 -86.94 -19.02
N GLU A 104 -31.71 -87.80 -19.51
CA GLU A 104 -32.55 -87.51 -20.68
C GLU A 104 -33.61 -86.42 -20.42
N SER A 105 -34.24 -86.40 -19.25
CA SER A 105 -35.15 -85.32 -18.83
C SER A 105 -34.43 -83.98 -18.74
N HIS A 106 -33.28 -83.90 -18.07
CA HIS A 106 -32.49 -82.66 -17.98
C HIS A 106 -32.01 -82.15 -19.35
N PHE A 107 -31.70 -83.04 -20.30
CA PHE A 107 -31.41 -82.64 -21.68
C PHE A 107 -32.66 -82.08 -22.38
N ASN A 108 -33.79 -82.79 -22.34
CA ASN A 108 -35.01 -82.41 -23.06
C ASN A 108 -35.73 -81.19 -22.48
N GLU A 109 -35.65 -80.95 -21.17
CA GLU A 109 -36.39 -79.91 -20.47
C GLU A 109 -35.55 -78.66 -20.16
N LEU A 110 -34.25 -78.84 -19.90
CA LEU A 110 -33.34 -77.75 -19.49
C LEU A 110 -32.22 -77.47 -20.52
N GLY A 111 -32.08 -78.33 -21.55
CA GLY A 111 -31.01 -78.23 -22.54
C GLY A 111 -29.63 -78.68 -22.04
N PHE A 112 -29.57 -79.33 -20.87
CA PHE A 112 -28.30 -79.74 -20.26
C PHE A 112 -27.75 -81.02 -20.90
N HIS A 113 -26.60 -80.90 -21.55
CA HIS A 113 -25.88 -82.05 -22.12
C HIS A 113 -25.15 -82.84 -21.03
N SER A 114 -25.36 -84.16 -20.98
CA SER A 114 -24.59 -85.07 -20.12
C SER A 114 -23.46 -85.78 -20.88
N GLN A 115 -22.36 -86.06 -20.18
CA GLN A 115 -21.30 -86.96 -20.63
C GLN A 115 -21.40 -88.27 -19.85
N LYS A 116 -21.76 -89.37 -20.53
CA LYS A 116 -21.77 -90.70 -19.92
C LYS A 116 -20.34 -91.22 -19.76
N VAL A 117 -19.99 -91.64 -18.55
CA VAL A 117 -18.69 -92.18 -18.14
C VAL A 117 -18.89 -93.41 -17.25
N GLN A 118 -17.81 -94.14 -16.95
CA GLN A 118 -17.80 -95.11 -15.85
C GLN A 118 -17.00 -94.59 -14.68
N VAL A 119 -17.59 -94.63 -13.49
CA VAL A 119 -16.95 -94.24 -12.22
C VAL A 119 -16.79 -95.47 -11.31
N PRO A 120 -15.78 -95.51 -10.43
CA PRO A 120 -15.71 -96.53 -9.38
C PRO A 120 -16.94 -96.43 -8.47
N THR A 121 -17.52 -97.57 -8.11
CA THR A 121 -18.61 -97.62 -7.13
C THR A 121 -18.37 -98.62 -6.02
N LEU A 122 -18.87 -98.30 -4.83
CA LEU A 122 -18.82 -99.12 -3.62
C LEU A 122 -20.17 -99.09 -2.89
N THR A 123 -20.43 -100.10 -2.06
CA THR A 123 -21.45 -99.99 -1.02
C THR A 123 -21.02 -99.02 0.06
N LEU A 124 -21.98 -98.32 0.70
CA LEU A 124 -21.68 -97.42 1.82
C LEU A 124 -20.99 -98.17 2.97
N GLN A 125 -21.39 -99.42 3.25
CA GLN A 125 -20.68 -100.32 4.17
C GLN A 125 -19.21 -100.52 3.75
N SER A 126 -18.94 -100.84 2.47
CA SER A 126 -17.57 -101.04 1.98
C SER A 126 -16.73 -99.77 2.12
N ALA A 127 -17.28 -98.63 1.71
CA ALA A 127 -16.59 -97.34 1.69
C ALA A 127 -16.23 -96.84 3.11
N MET A 128 -17.11 -97.03 4.10
CA MET A 128 -16.89 -96.52 5.47
C MET A 128 -16.12 -97.48 6.39
N SER A 129 -15.97 -98.75 5.99
CA SER A 129 -15.42 -99.85 6.81
C SER A 129 -14.03 -99.63 7.44
N THR A 130 -13.26 -98.66 6.95
CA THR A 130 -11.94 -98.28 7.50
C THR A 130 -11.76 -96.78 7.70
N LEU A 131 -12.86 -96.01 7.73
CA LEU A 131 -12.81 -94.53 7.77
C LEU A 131 -13.63 -93.92 8.92
N VAL A 132 -14.60 -94.65 9.47
CA VAL A 132 -15.49 -94.17 10.54
C VAL A 132 -15.11 -94.85 11.86
N GLU A 133 -14.34 -94.14 12.68
CA GLU A 133 -13.96 -94.56 14.05
C GLU A 133 -14.74 -93.80 15.16
N ASN A 134 -15.54 -92.80 14.79
CA ASN A 134 -16.26 -91.90 15.69
C ASN A 134 -17.77 -91.89 15.42
N ASP A 135 -18.55 -91.41 16.38
CA ASP A 135 -19.99 -91.18 16.22
C ASP A 135 -20.26 -90.25 15.03
N VAL A 136 -21.07 -90.70 14.08
CA VAL A 136 -21.55 -89.86 12.97
C VAL A 136 -22.77 -89.10 13.45
N HIS A 137 -22.70 -87.78 13.45
CA HIS A 137 -23.73 -86.92 14.02
C HIS A 137 -24.77 -86.52 12.97
N TRP A 138 -24.36 -86.38 11.71
CA TRP A 138 -25.29 -86.33 10.58
C TRP A 138 -24.74 -86.93 9.29
N MET A 139 -25.64 -87.42 8.43
CA MET A 139 -25.35 -87.89 7.08
C MET A 139 -26.32 -87.27 6.06
N LYS A 140 -25.80 -86.64 5.01
CA LYS A 140 -26.59 -86.21 3.83
C LYS A 140 -26.54 -87.31 2.76
N ILE A 141 -27.65 -87.60 2.10
CA ILE A 141 -27.72 -88.35 0.84
C ILE A 141 -28.48 -87.53 -0.19
N ASP A 142 -27.78 -87.13 -1.24
CA ASP A 142 -28.32 -86.37 -2.37
C ASP A 142 -27.58 -86.84 -3.63
N VAL A 143 -28.23 -87.67 -4.44
CA VAL A 143 -27.58 -88.40 -5.54
C VAL A 143 -28.46 -88.46 -6.79
N GLU A 144 -29.25 -87.40 -6.99
CA GLU A 144 -30.05 -87.14 -8.18
C GLU A 144 -30.90 -88.36 -8.63
N GLY A 145 -31.64 -88.93 -7.66
CA GLY A 145 -32.62 -90.01 -7.81
C GLY A 145 -32.13 -91.44 -7.47
N PHE A 146 -30.87 -91.59 -7.03
CA PHE A 146 -30.23 -92.90 -6.77
C PHE A 146 -30.18 -93.29 -5.27
N GLU A 147 -30.87 -92.55 -4.40
CA GLU A 147 -30.76 -92.60 -2.92
C GLU A 147 -31.06 -94.02 -2.38
N LYS A 148 -31.99 -94.72 -3.04
CA LYS A 148 -32.39 -96.08 -2.68
C LYS A 148 -31.23 -97.07 -2.81
N GLN A 149 -30.43 -96.95 -3.86
CA GLN A 149 -29.29 -97.83 -4.11
C GLN A 149 -28.19 -97.57 -3.08
N VAL A 150 -27.92 -96.31 -2.75
CA VAL A 150 -27.01 -95.92 -1.65
C VAL A 150 -27.45 -96.55 -0.32
N LEU A 151 -28.74 -96.40 0.04
CA LEU A 151 -29.32 -97.00 1.24
C LEU A 151 -29.40 -98.54 1.21
N SER A 152 -29.44 -99.15 0.02
CA SER A 152 -29.42 -100.61 -0.13
C SER A 152 -28.00 -101.18 0.06
N GLY A 153 -26.96 -100.36 -0.14
CA GLY A 153 -25.57 -100.67 0.21
C GLY A 153 -25.15 -100.25 1.63
N TRP A 154 -26.11 -99.85 2.48
CA TRP A 154 -25.83 -99.38 3.84
C TRP A 154 -26.09 -100.46 4.90
N ASP A 155 -25.14 -100.57 5.83
CA ASP A 155 -25.26 -101.36 7.05
C ASP A 155 -25.47 -100.43 8.24
N TYR A 156 -26.73 -100.29 8.66
CA TYR A 156 -27.13 -99.47 9.80
C TYR A 156 -26.70 -100.02 11.17
N THR A 157 -26.05 -101.19 11.21
CA THR A 157 -25.50 -101.78 12.45
C THR A 157 -24.04 -101.44 12.68
N SER A 158 -23.28 -101.11 11.62
CA SER A 158 -21.90 -100.61 11.70
C SER A 158 -21.79 -99.09 11.50
N LEU A 159 -22.72 -98.48 10.75
CA LEU A 159 -22.76 -97.03 10.51
C LEU A 159 -24.10 -96.46 10.99
N ARG A 160 -24.08 -95.70 12.10
CA ARG A 160 -25.29 -95.19 12.78
C ARG A 160 -25.30 -93.64 12.92
N PRO A 161 -25.62 -92.87 11.87
CA PRO A 161 -25.74 -91.42 11.97
C PRO A 161 -26.89 -90.98 12.89
N TRP A 162 -26.69 -90.00 13.78
CA TRP A 162 -27.76 -89.55 14.67
C TRP A 162 -28.93 -88.90 13.89
N ILE A 163 -28.60 -88.17 12.81
CA ILE A 163 -29.56 -87.56 11.89
C ILE A 163 -29.20 -87.96 10.45
N ILE A 164 -30.20 -88.31 9.64
CA ILE A 164 -30.04 -88.54 8.20
C ILE A 164 -30.91 -87.54 7.44
N VAL A 165 -30.35 -86.88 6.45
CA VAL A 165 -31.01 -85.91 5.55
C VAL A 165 -30.96 -86.49 4.14
N ILE A 166 -32.12 -86.64 3.49
CA ILE A 166 -32.18 -87.22 2.14
C ILE A 166 -33.06 -86.36 1.23
N GLU A 167 -32.59 -86.09 0.01
CA GLU A 167 -33.41 -85.44 -1.03
C GLU A 167 -34.65 -86.30 -1.31
N ALA A 168 -35.83 -85.69 -1.22
CA ALA A 168 -37.10 -86.40 -1.16
C ALA A 168 -38.03 -86.07 -2.33
N THR A 169 -37.44 -85.63 -3.43
CA THR A 169 -38.09 -85.09 -4.63
C THR A 169 -37.63 -85.85 -5.87
N VAL A 170 -38.26 -85.55 -7.01
CA VAL A 170 -37.69 -85.89 -8.31
C VAL A 170 -36.71 -84.76 -8.65
N PRO A 171 -35.48 -85.05 -9.12
CA PRO A 171 -34.50 -84.05 -9.52
C PRO A 171 -35.08 -82.85 -10.27
N HIS A 172 -34.69 -81.65 -9.82
CA HIS A 172 -35.17 -80.38 -10.36
C HIS A 172 -36.72 -80.22 -10.33
N SER A 173 -37.41 -80.81 -9.34
CA SER A 173 -38.88 -80.76 -9.21
C SER A 173 -39.36 -80.69 -7.76
N SER A 174 -40.50 -80.04 -7.52
CA SER A 174 -41.21 -80.08 -6.23
C SER A 174 -42.06 -81.35 -6.04
N LYS A 175 -42.00 -82.31 -6.97
CA LYS A 175 -42.73 -83.58 -6.92
C LYS A 175 -42.02 -84.56 -5.98
N ILE A 176 -42.67 -84.88 -4.87
CA ILE A 176 -42.16 -85.77 -3.81
C ILE A 176 -41.92 -87.21 -4.33
N ASN A 177 -40.82 -87.85 -3.88
CA ASN A 177 -40.30 -89.14 -4.36
C ASN A 177 -39.77 -90.11 -3.27
N PHE A 178 -39.93 -89.84 -1.97
CA PHE A 178 -39.31 -90.66 -0.90
C PHE A 178 -39.78 -92.13 -0.81
N ALA A 179 -40.95 -92.45 -1.37
CA ALA A 179 -41.70 -93.68 -1.04
C ALA A 179 -41.01 -94.99 -1.45
N HIS A 180 -39.99 -94.94 -2.31
CA HIS A 180 -39.23 -96.12 -2.75
C HIS A 180 -37.99 -96.42 -1.89
N TRP A 181 -37.55 -95.48 -1.04
CA TRP A 181 -36.41 -95.64 -0.13
C TRP A 181 -36.76 -95.51 1.37
N GLU A 182 -37.79 -94.74 1.76
CA GLU A 182 -38.15 -94.55 3.18
C GLU A 182 -38.34 -95.86 3.98
N PRO A 183 -38.93 -96.95 3.43
CA PRO A 183 -39.05 -98.21 4.16
C PRO A 183 -37.72 -98.79 4.67
N LEU A 184 -36.57 -98.45 4.05
CA LEU A 184 -35.24 -98.85 4.51
C LEU A 184 -34.87 -98.13 5.82
N LEU A 185 -35.15 -96.83 5.94
CA LEU A 185 -34.91 -96.06 7.16
C LEU A 185 -35.82 -96.51 8.30
N ILE A 186 -37.10 -96.76 8.02
CA ILE A 186 -38.05 -97.26 9.02
C ILE A 186 -37.68 -98.67 9.50
N ALA A 187 -37.22 -99.55 8.59
CA ALA A 187 -36.69 -100.86 8.96
C ALA A 187 -35.37 -100.79 9.75
N ALA A 188 -34.59 -99.73 9.56
CA ALA A 188 -33.39 -99.39 10.33
C ALA A 188 -33.70 -98.64 11.65
N ASP A 189 -34.95 -98.58 12.09
CA ASP A 189 -35.35 -97.89 13.34
C ASP A 189 -34.96 -96.39 13.36
N TYR A 190 -35.25 -95.67 12.28
CA TYR A 190 -35.23 -94.21 12.23
C TYR A 190 -36.65 -93.61 12.25
N LEU A 191 -36.77 -92.44 12.85
CA LEU A 191 -38.02 -91.69 13.00
C LEU A 191 -38.03 -90.50 12.04
N PHE A 192 -39.07 -90.36 11.22
CA PHE A 192 -39.27 -89.16 10.39
C PHE A 192 -39.51 -87.94 11.28
N ALA A 193 -38.72 -86.88 11.07
CA ALA A 193 -38.73 -85.67 11.91
C ALA A 193 -39.25 -84.43 11.19
N TYR A 194 -38.79 -84.17 9.95
CA TYR A 194 -39.10 -82.93 9.22
C TYR A 194 -39.02 -83.10 7.70
N PHE A 195 -39.72 -82.24 6.97
CA PHE A 195 -39.61 -82.09 5.52
C PHE A 195 -39.55 -80.59 5.20
N ASP A 196 -38.47 -80.15 4.56
CA ASP A 196 -38.22 -78.71 4.30
C ASP A 196 -38.81 -78.20 2.96
N GLY A 197 -39.40 -79.11 2.17
CA GLY A 197 -39.88 -78.86 0.81
C GLY A 197 -39.05 -79.56 -0.28
N LEU A 198 -37.81 -79.95 0.05
CA LEU A 198 -36.83 -80.64 -0.78
C LEU A 198 -36.35 -81.93 -0.07
N ASN A 199 -35.74 -81.79 1.12
CA ASN A 199 -35.19 -82.88 1.91
C ASN A 199 -36.12 -83.37 3.02
N ARG A 200 -36.03 -84.67 3.35
CA ARG A 200 -36.62 -85.25 4.56
C ARG A 200 -35.53 -85.58 5.57
N PHE A 201 -35.79 -85.21 6.83
CA PHE A 201 -34.92 -85.42 7.97
C PHE A 201 -35.45 -86.59 8.80
N TYR A 202 -34.55 -87.49 9.18
CA TYR A 202 -34.83 -88.64 10.03
C TYR A 202 -33.85 -88.66 11.19
N VAL A 203 -34.34 -88.99 12.38
CA VAL A 203 -33.54 -89.06 13.61
C VAL A 203 -33.45 -90.52 14.05
N ALA A 204 -32.27 -90.95 14.45
CA ALA A 204 -32.04 -92.28 15.01
C ALA A 204 -32.89 -92.44 16.29
N LYS A 205 -33.61 -93.56 16.43
CA LYS A 205 -34.51 -93.84 17.57
C LYS A 205 -33.83 -93.80 18.94
N GLU A 206 -32.50 -93.93 18.96
CA GLU A 206 -31.64 -93.78 20.14
C GLU A 206 -31.50 -92.33 20.62
N HIS A 207 -31.81 -91.34 19.77
CA HIS A 207 -31.65 -89.90 19.99
C HIS A 207 -32.98 -89.10 19.94
N PRO A 208 -34.02 -89.49 20.70
CA PRO A 208 -35.33 -88.84 20.66
C PRO A 208 -35.28 -87.36 21.08
N GLU A 209 -34.26 -86.92 21.84
CA GLU A 209 -34.05 -85.53 22.25
C GLU A 209 -33.79 -84.58 21.08
N LEU A 210 -33.31 -85.07 19.93
CA LEU A 210 -33.06 -84.25 18.75
C LEU A 210 -34.35 -83.87 18.00
N MET A 211 -35.45 -84.61 18.23
CA MET A 211 -36.75 -84.39 17.56
C MET A 211 -37.33 -83.00 17.83
N ASP A 212 -37.11 -82.44 19.03
CA ASP A 212 -37.66 -81.13 19.40
C ASP A 212 -37.10 -79.98 18.54
N ALA A 213 -35.90 -80.14 17.98
CA ALA A 213 -35.32 -79.17 17.04
C ALA A 213 -36.12 -79.10 15.72
N PHE A 214 -36.86 -80.14 15.37
CA PHE A 214 -37.54 -80.30 14.08
C PHE A 214 -39.02 -79.86 14.08
N ILE A 215 -39.54 -79.40 15.23
CA ILE A 215 -40.95 -78.95 15.40
C ILE A 215 -41.33 -77.76 14.51
N SER A 216 -40.37 -76.98 14.01
CA SER A 216 -40.63 -75.77 13.21
C SER A 216 -39.57 -75.54 12.13
N PRO A 217 -39.88 -74.82 11.03
CA PRO A 217 -38.87 -74.42 10.04
C PRO A 217 -37.81 -73.47 10.61
N PRO A 218 -36.70 -73.23 9.88
CA PRO A 218 -35.72 -72.18 10.17
C PRO A 218 -36.41 -70.82 10.37
N ASN A 219 -36.02 -70.09 11.41
CA ASN A 219 -36.65 -68.81 11.76
C ASN A 219 -35.71 -67.87 12.54
N ILE A 220 -36.25 -66.73 12.98
CA ILE A 220 -35.48 -65.65 13.62
C ILE A 220 -34.74 -66.05 14.91
N PHE A 221 -35.17 -67.13 15.59
CA PHE A 221 -34.54 -67.57 16.83
C PHE A 221 -33.24 -68.38 16.61
N ASP A 222 -32.95 -68.78 15.37
CA ASP A 222 -31.75 -69.56 15.01
C ASP A 222 -30.50 -68.68 14.77
N GLN A 223 -30.68 -67.37 14.56
CA GLN A 223 -29.59 -66.38 14.43
C GLN A 223 -28.57 -66.65 13.30
N TRP A 224 -29.04 -67.19 12.18
CA TRP A 224 -28.27 -67.40 10.95
C TRP A 224 -28.26 -66.17 10.02
N GLN A 225 -27.37 -66.21 9.03
CA GLN A 225 -27.22 -65.24 7.95
C GLN A 225 -26.97 -65.97 6.63
N LEU A 226 -27.43 -65.41 5.50
CA LEU A 226 -27.08 -65.90 4.15
C LEU A 226 -25.65 -65.51 3.78
N THR A 227 -25.00 -66.33 2.96
CA THR A 227 -23.85 -65.88 2.16
C THR A 227 -24.29 -65.00 0.99
N GLU A 228 -23.37 -64.20 0.44
CA GLU A 228 -23.61 -63.44 -0.79
C GLU A 228 -23.80 -64.29 -2.06
N ASN A 229 -23.56 -65.60 -1.96
CA ASN A 229 -23.71 -66.58 -3.04
C ASN A 229 -25.07 -67.29 -3.00
N SER A 230 -25.83 -67.18 -1.90
CA SER A 230 -27.13 -67.84 -1.79
C SER A 230 -28.12 -67.33 -2.84
N SER A 231 -28.70 -68.25 -3.60
CA SER A 231 -29.75 -68.02 -4.60
C SER A 231 -30.89 -67.13 -4.08
N LEU A 232 -31.30 -67.35 -2.83
CA LEU A 232 -32.37 -66.63 -2.13
C LEU A 232 -32.13 -65.11 -1.96
N CYS A 233 -30.89 -64.64 -2.10
CA CYS A 233 -30.56 -63.22 -2.06
C CYS A 233 -29.77 -62.71 -3.29
N HIS A 234 -29.44 -63.59 -4.24
CA HIS A 234 -28.55 -63.29 -5.35
C HIS A 234 -28.99 -62.05 -6.15
N GLU A 235 -30.28 -61.95 -6.53
CA GLU A 235 -30.79 -60.79 -7.27
C GLU A 235 -30.62 -59.47 -6.49
N LEU A 236 -30.92 -59.50 -5.19
CA LEU A 236 -30.82 -58.34 -4.30
C LEU A 236 -29.36 -57.92 -4.14
N VAL A 237 -28.46 -58.88 -3.89
CA VAL A 237 -27.01 -58.67 -3.78
C VAL A 237 -26.45 -58.10 -5.09
N SER A 238 -26.84 -58.66 -6.24
CA SER A 238 -26.41 -58.19 -7.56
C SER A 238 -26.92 -56.77 -7.86
N ALA A 239 -28.18 -56.45 -7.53
CA ALA A 239 -28.73 -55.09 -7.67
C ALA A 239 -28.00 -54.07 -6.77
N TYR A 240 -27.65 -54.45 -5.53
CA TYR A 240 -26.84 -53.60 -4.66
C TYR A 240 -25.39 -53.47 -5.14
N LYS A 241 -24.76 -54.54 -5.66
CA LYS A 241 -23.41 -54.49 -6.26
C LYS A 241 -23.36 -53.53 -7.45
N VAL A 242 -24.34 -53.58 -8.36
CA VAL A 242 -24.47 -52.60 -9.46
C VAL A 242 -24.60 -51.18 -8.92
N LYS A 243 -25.51 -50.94 -7.96
CA LYS A 243 -25.72 -49.61 -7.38
C LYS A 243 -24.46 -49.07 -6.67
N ILE A 244 -23.75 -49.91 -5.93
CA ILE A 244 -22.48 -49.55 -5.26
C ILE A 244 -21.43 -49.18 -6.30
N ASN A 245 -21.28 -49.96 -7.36
CA ASN A 245 -20.33 -49.68 -8.44
C ASN A 245 -20.63 -48.34 -9.14
N THR A 246 -21.90 -48.04 -9.44
CA THR A 246 -22.30 -46.73 -10.00
C THR A 246 -21.98 -45.57 -9.04
N LEU A 247 -22.23 -45.73 -7.73
CA LEU A 247 -21.88 -44.70 -6.74
C LEU A 247 -20.36 -44.52 -6.60
N LEU A 248 -19.58 -45.59 -6.67
CA LEU A 248 -18.11 -45.55 -6.65
C LEU A 248 -17.55 -44.84 -7.90
N GLU A 249 -18.11 -45.11 -9.08
CA GLU A 249 -17.76 -44.43 -10.33
C GLU A 249 -18.08 -42.93 -10.27
N GLN A 250 -19.28 -42.56 -9.83
CA GLN A 250 -19.70 -41.16 -9.63
C GLN A 250 -18.75 -40.44 -8.64
N THR A 251 -18.52 -41.02 -7.47
CA THR A 251 -17.62 -40.45 -6.44
C THR A 251 -16.18 -40.33 -6.96
N THR A 252 -15.71 -41.27 -7.78
CA THR A 252 -14.38 -41.22 -8.39
C THR A 252 -14.28 -40.09 -9.42
N ASN A 253 -15.31 -39.87 -10.22
CA ASN A 253 -15.36 -38.79 -11.20
C ASN A 253 -15.43 -37.41 -10.52
N GLU A 254 -16.26 -37.25 -9.48
CA GLU A 254 -16.30 -36.03 -8.65
C GLU A 254 -14.95 -35.75 -7.98
N LEU A 255 -14.30 -36.77 -7.42
CA LEU A 255 -12.98 -36.67 -6.81
C LEU A 255 -11.89 -36.28 -7.81
N ASN A 256 -11.98 -36.76 -9.06
CA ASN A 256 -11.03 -36.39 -10.11
C ASN A 256 -11.25 -34.95 -10.60
N PHE A 257 -12.49 -34.53 -10.81
CA PHE A 257 -12.82 -33.13 -11.12
C PHE A 257 -12.35 -32.18 -10.00
N ALA A 258 -12.52 -32.55 -8.73
CA ALA A 258 -12.04 -31.77 -7.59
C ALA A 258 -10.50 -31.64 -7.58
N LYS A 259 -9.74 -32.70 -7.92
CA LYS A 259 -8.27 -32.64 -8.06
C LYS A 259 -7.83 -31.76 -9.22
N GLU A 260 -8.49 -31.84 -10.37
CA GLU A 260 -8.19 -31.01 -11.54
C GLU A 260 -8.44 -29.53 -11.24
N TYR A 261 -9.58 -29.21 -10.61
CA TYR A 261 -9.88 -27.86 -10.15
C TYR A 261 -8.89 -27.35 -9.10
N GLN A 262 -8.48 -28.20 -8.15
CA GLN A 262 -7.43 -27.88 -7.18
C GLN A 262 -6.09 -27.57 -7.85
N ALA A 263 -5.69 -28.35 -8.87
CA ALA A 263 -4.47 -28.10 -9.63
C ALA A 263 -4.54 -26.79 -10.44
N GLN A 264 -5.69 -26.47 -11.04
CA GLN A 264 -5.92 -25.18 -11.70
C GLN A 264 -5.79 -24.00 -10.73
N LEU A 265 -6.40 -24.09 -9.53
CA LEU A 265 -6.28 -23.09 -8.48
C LEU A 265 -4.84 -22.93 -7.98
N GLN A 266 -4.08 -24.02 -7.83
CA GLN A 266 -2.67 -23.98 -7.46
C GLN A 266 -1.82 -23.27 -8.52
N ASN A 267 -1.99 -23.60 -9.80
CA ASN A 267 -1.30 -22.94 -10.91
C ASN A 267 -1.63 -21.43 -10.98
N HIS A 268 -2.90 -21.06 -10.83
CA HIS A 268 -3.31 -19.65 -10.82
C HIS A 268 -2.73 -18.89 -9.61
N THR A 269 -2.76 -19.51 -8.42
CA THR A 269 -2.13 -18.93 -7.20
C THR A 269 -0.63 -18.74 -7.38
N GLN A 270 0.06 -19.67 -8.02
CA GLN A 270 1.49 -19.55 -8.34
C GLN A 270 1.76 -18.41 -9.33
N SER A 271 0.91 -18.24 -10.35
CA SER A 271 1.01 -17.13 -11.32
C SER A 271 0.83 -15.77 -10.64
N LEU A 272 -0.22 -15.62 -9.79
CA LEU A 272 -0.45 -14.39 -9.02
C LEU A 272 0.70 -14.11 -8.04
N GLN A 273 1.28 -15.15 -7.44
CA GLN A 273 2.44 -15.01 -6.56
C GLN A 273 3.68 -14.51 -7.32
N GLN A 274 3.92 -15.01 -8.54
CA GLN A 274 5.01 -14.53 -9.41
C GLN A 274 4.81 -13.07 -9.84
N GLU A 275 3.59 -12.69 -10.23
CA GLU A 275 3.24 -11.31 -10.60
C GLU A 275 3.44 -10.35 -9.41
N LYS A 276 2.95 -10.73 -8.23
CA LYS A 276 3.13 -9.97 -6.99
C LYS A 276 4.61 -9.78 -6.65
N ASP A 277 5.43 -10.83 -6.79
CA ASP A 277 6.87 -10.75 -6.48
C ASP A 277 7.63 -9.89 -7.51
N ALA A 278 7.23 -9.90 -8.79
CA ALA A 278 7.76 -9.01 -9.81
C ALA A 278 7.41 -7.53 -9.53
N LEU A 279 6.16 -7.23 -9.17
CA LEU A 279 5.73 -5.89 -8.75
C LEU A 279 6.48 -5.40 -7.49
N VAL A 280 6.76 -6.29 -6.54
CA VAL A 280 7.58 -5.98 -5.36
C VAL A 280 9.02 -5.64 -5.74
N GLN A 281 9.62 -6.31 -6.72
CA GLN A 281 10.95 -5.95 -7.25
C GLN A 281 10.93 -4.59 -7.96
N GLU A 282 9.93 -4.31 -8.80
CA GLU A 282 9.81 -3.01 -9.46
C GLU A 282 9.66 -1.86 -8.46
N ILE A 283 8.81 -2.02 -7.45
CA ILE A 283 8.65 -1.07 -6.34
C ILE A 283 9.98 -0.87 -5.57
N GLY A 284 10.82 -1.91 -5.48
CA GLY A 284 12.18 -1.81 -4.95
C GLY A 284 13.06 -0.88 -5.79
N ILE A 285 13.16 -1.14 -7.09
CA ILE A 285 13.95 -0.34 -8.05
C ILE A 285 13.47 1.11 -8.08
N GLN A 286 12.15 1.35 -8.09
CA GLN A 286 11.58 2.70 -8.05
C GLN A 286 11.92 3.45 -6.76
N LYS A 287 11.98 2.77 -5.60
CA LYS A 287 12.42 3.36 -4.32
C LYS A 287 13.90 3.74 -4.33
N GLU A 288 14.76 2.90 -4.87
CA GLU A 288 16.20 3.22 -5.01
C GLU A 288 16.41 4.42 -5.94
N TYR A 289 15.73 4.44 -7.09
CA TYR A 289 15.76 5.57 -8.03
C TYR A 289 15.28 6.88 -7.38
N LEU A 290 14.22 6.82 -6.57
CA LEU A 290 13.70 7.97 -5.82
C LEU A 290 14.68 8.45 -4.74
N ALA A 291 15.34 7.53 -4.02
CA ALA A 291 16.36 7.88 -3.03
C ALA A 291 17.57 8.56 -3.68
N HIS A 292 18.05 8.05 -4.83
CA HIS A 292 19.08 8.72 -5.62
C HIS A 292 18.65 10.14 -6.06
N HIS A 293 17.39 10.32 -6.48
CA HIS A 293 16.87 11.64 -6.85
C HIS A 293 16.77 12.60 -5.66
N GLN A 294 16.40 12.12 -4.47
CA GLN A 294 16.38 12.94 -3.25
C GLN A 294 17.79 13.42 -2.88
N VAL A 295 18.81 12.56 -2.95
CA VAL A 295 20.21 12.94 -2.72
C VAL A 295 20.69 13.96 -3.77
N PHE A 296 20.35 13.76 -5.05
CA PHE A 296 20.71 14.71 -6.12
C PHE A 296 20.06 16.10 -5.93
N VAL A 297 18.77 16.16 -5.58
CA VAL A 297 18.06 17.42 -5.29
C VAL A 297 18.67 18.11 -4.06
N GLN A 298 19.00 17.36 -3.01
CA GLN A 298 19.65 17.93 -1.82
C GLN A 298 21.03 18.51 -2.15
N ASN A 299 21.81 17.86 -3.01
CA ASN A 299 23.10 18.38 -3.48
C ASN A 299 22.94 19.68 -4.29
N LEU A 300 21.98 19.73 -5.24
CA LEU A 300 21.67 20.95 -6.00
C LEU A 300 21.21 22.10 -5.08
N GLN A 301 20.46 21.81 -4.02
CA GLN A 301 20.06 22.81 -3.03
C GLN A 301 21.27 23.31 -2.21
N ASN A 302 22.21 22.44 -1.87
CA ASN A 302 23.46 22.83 -1.21
C ASN A 302 24.34 23.72 -2.11
N GLU A 303 24.47 23.39 -3.40
CA GLU A 303 25.17 24.23 -4.39
C GLU A 303 24.48 25.58 -4.57
N LEU A 304 23.16 25.60 -4.74
CA LEU A 304 22.37 26.83 -4.86
C LEU A 304 22.54 27.74 -3.62
N ASN A 305 22.59 27.17 -2.43
CA ASN A 305 22.86 27.91 -1.20
C ASN A 305 24.29 28.51 -1.20
N SER A 306 25.30 27.77 -1.66
CA SER A 306 26.68 28.30 -1.81
C SER A 306 26.76 29.43 -2.85
N VAL A 307 26.05 29.30 -3.98
CA VAL A 307 25.97 30.36 -5.01
C VAL A 307 25.26 31.59 -4.47
N ASN A 308 24.15 31.43 -3.72
CA ASN A 308 23.44 32.53 -3.09
C ASN A 308 24.29 33.25 -2.04
N GLN A 309 25.10 32.54 -1.25
CA GLN A 309 26.06 33.15 -0.32
C GLN A 309 27.12 33.99 -1.06
N LYS A 310 27.71 33.45 -2.14
CA LYS A 310 28.69 34.17 -2.98
C LYS A 310 28.09 35.40 -3.67
N LEU A 311 26.84 35.31 -4.12
CA LEU A 311 26.10 36.46 -4.66
C LEU A 311 25.82 37.52 -3.59
N GLY A 312 25.57 37.11 -2.35
CA GLY A 312 25.47 38.00 -1.19
C GLY A 312 26.74 38.81 -0.97
N SER A 313 27.88 38.13 -0.76
CA SER A 313 29.16 38.79 -0.50
C SER A 313 29.63 39.67 -1.68
N LEU A 314 29.45 39.22 -2.92
CA LEU A 314 29.81 40.01 -4.11
C LEU A 314 28.90 41.25 -4.27
N ASN A 315 27.64 41.17 -3.84
CA ASN A 315 26.74 42.32 -3.83
C ASN A 315 27.09 43.33 -2.72
N GLU A 316 27.54 42.86 -1.55
CA GLU A 316 28.07 43.74 -0.49
C GLU A 316 29.36 44.46 -0.95
N GLU A 317 30.30 43.73 -1.56
CA GLU A 317 31.51 44.28 -2.17
C GLU A 317 31.20 45.31 -3.28
N LEU A 318 30.21 45.03 -4.13
CA LEU A 318 29.73 45.95 -5.16
C LEU A 318 29.07 47.21 -4.58
N ILE A 319 28.40 47.11 -3.43
CA ILE A 319 27.84 48.27 -2.72
C ILE A 319 28.97 49.12 -2.14
N ALA A 320 29.93 48.52 -1.45
CA ALA A 320 31.10 49.22 -0.90
C ALA A 320 31.90 49.93 -2.00
N THR A 321 32.15 49.26 -3.12
CA THR A 321 32.85 49.83 -4.29
C THR A 321 32.10 51.02 -4.90
N LYS A 322 30.76 50.96 -4.95
CA LYS A 322 29.93 52.06 -5.46
C LYS A 322 29.95 53.30 -4.56
N GLU A 323 29.90 53.13 -3.24
CA GLU A 323 30.00 54.28 -2.34
C GLU A 323 31.43 54.86 -2.31
N HIS A 324 32.49 54.05 -2.37
CA HIS A 324 33.86 54.56 -2.56
C HIS A 324 33.99 55.41 -3.83
N HIS A 325 33.49 54.90 -4.97
CA HIS A 325 33.53 55.67 -6.21
C HIS A 325 32.68 56.95 -6.15
N ARG A 326 31.60 56.95 -5.37
CA ARG A 326 30.77 58.15 -5.12
C ARG A 326 31.53 59.20 -4.29
N GLU A 327 32.27 58.78 -3.27
CA GLU A 327 33.14 59.66 -2.48
C GLU A 327 34.25 60.28 -3.35
N GLU A 328 34.87 59.48 -4.23
CA GLU A 328 35.84 59.97 -5.22
C GLU A 328 35.23 60.99 -6.20
N GLN A 329 34.02 60.74 -6.71
CA GLN A 329 33.33 61.70 -7.59
C GLN A 329 33.05 63.04 -6.88
N VAL A 330 32.61 63.01 -5.61
CA VAL A 330 32.41 64.23 -4.81
C VAL A 330 33.74 64.95 -4.58
N ARG A 331 34.82 64.21 -4.29
CA ARG A 331 36.17 64.76 -4.12
C ARG A 331 36.68 65.43 -5.40
N ALA A 332 36.44 64.83 -6.56
CA ALA A 332 36.80 65.39 -7.87
C ALA A 332 35.99 66.67 -8.19
N GLN A 333 34.69 66.70 -7.90
CA GLN A 333 33.85 67.89 -8.09
C GLN A 333 34.30 69.07 -7.21
N ASN A 334 34.71 68.80 -5.97
CA ASN A 334 35.28 69.82 -5.08
C ASN A 334 36.59 70.38 -5.65
N LEU A 335 37.54 69.53 -6.07
CA LEU A 335 38.80 69.94 -6.70
C LEU A 335 38.56 70.79 -7.97
N GLN A 336 37.64 70.38 -8.83
CA GLN A 336 37.28 71.15 -10.03
C GLN A 336 36.72 72.54 -9.68
N SER A 337 35.98 72.65 -8.57
CA SER A 337 35.42 73.93 -8.08
C SER A 337 36.50 74.86 -7.54
N GLU A 338 37.57 74.33 -6.94
CA GLU A 338 38.75 75.10 -6.51
C GLU A 338 39.58 75.59 -7.70
N VAL A 339 39.82 74.74 -8.71
CA VAL A 339 40.48 75.13 -9.97
C VAL A 339 39.72 76.27 -10.66
N ASN A 340 38.39 76.18 -10.72
CA ASN A 340 37.55 77.23 -11.30
C ASN A 340 37.66 78.57 -10.53
N ARG A 341 37.75 78.54 -9.20
CA ARG A 341 38.00 79.73 -8.36
C ARG A 341 39.39 80.32 -8.57
N ALA A 342 40.42 79.49 -8.77
CA ALA A 342 41.77 79.96 -9.06
C ALA A 342 41.83 80.70 -10.40
N ASN A 343 41.20 80.14 -11.45
CA ASN A 343 41.14 80.75 -12.77
C ASN A 343 40.40 82.10 -12.76
N GLN A 344 39.31 82.25 -12.01
CA GLN A 344 38.63 83.55 -11.85
C GLN A 344 39.53 84.63 -11.22
N LYS A 345 40.34 84.28 -10.20
CA LYS A 345 41.31 85.21 -9.60
C LYS A 345 42.41 85.62 -10.59
N LEU A 346 42.84 84.69 -11.45
CA LEU A 346 43.87 84.96 -12.46
C LEU A 346 43.40 85.98 -13.50
N GLY A 347 42.14 85.88 -13.96
CA GLY A 347 41.54 86.83 -14.89
C GLY A 347 41.50 88.26 -14.34
N ALA A 348 40.99 88.43 -13.12
CA ALA A 348 40.89 89.75 -12.47
C ALA A 348 42.27 90.46 -12.30
N LEU A 349 43.35 89.70 -12.11
CA LEU A 349 44.71 90.23 -12.07
C LEU A 349 45.23 90.64 -13.45
N SER A 350 44.84 89.94 -14.52
CA SER A 350 45.19 90.28 -15.90
C SER A 350 44.56 91.62 -16.32
N ASP A 351 43.27 91.81 -16.03
CA ASP A 351 42.53 93.01 -16.43
C ASP A 351 43.07 94.29 -15.76
N GLY A 352 43.43 94.19 -14.48
CA GLY A 352 44.08 95.30 -13.76
C GLY A 352 45.43 95.72 -14.36
N LEU A 353 46.23 94.77 -14.84
CA LEU A 353 47.53 95.04 -15.45
C LEU A 353 47.44 95.72 -16.82
N ILE A 354 46.29 95.58 -17.51
CA ILE A 354 46.03 96.26 -18.79
C ILE A 354 45.72 97.74 -18.54
N ALA A 355 44.88 98.05 -17.55
CA ALA A 355 44.48 99.42 -17.23
C ALA A 355 45.66 100.33 -16.85
N GLU A 356 46.63 99.85 -16.06
CA GLU A 356 47.79 100.66 -15.66
C GLU A 356 48.71 101.03 -16.85
N LYS A 357 48.80 100.15 -17.85
CA LYS A 357 49.62 100.39 -19.06
C LYS A 357 49.04 101.49 -19.96
N GLU A 358 47.72 101.68 -19.97
CA GLU A 358 47.10 102.77 -20.73
C GLU A 358 47.28 104.13 -20.05
N TYR A 359 47.34 104.18 -18.71
CA TYR A 359 47.53 105.42 -17.96
C TYR A 359 48.89 106.06 -18.28
N ARG A 360 49.98 105.31 -18.11
CA ARG A 360 51.36 105.81 -18.34
C ARG A 360 51.61 106.31 -19.77
N ARG A 361 50.93 105.73 -20.78
CA ARG A 361 51.04 106.15 -22.19
C ARG A 361 50.51 107.57 -22.45
N LYS A 362 49.51 108.03 -21.69
CA LYS A 362 48.94 109.39 -21.84
C LYS A 362 49.84 110.45 -21.21
N GLU A 363 50.51 110.11 -20.11
CA GLU A 363 51.42 110.99 -19.38
C GLU A 363 52.65 111.36 -20.21
N GLN A 364 53.34 110.37 -20.80
CA GLN A 364 54.56 110.59 -21.60
C GLN A 364 54.35 111.48 -22.84
N ALA A 365 53.15 111.48 -23.42
CA ALA A 365 52.84 112.31 -24.59
C ALA A 365 52.74 113.81 -24.26
N HIS A 366 52.44 114.17 -23.01
CA HIS A 366 52.30 115.58 -22.59
C HIS A 366 53.66 116.24 -22.39
N THR A 367 54.60 115.54 -21.74
CA THR A 367 55.94 116.05 -21.41
C THR A 367 56.77 116.40 -22.65
N GLN A 368 56.60 115.65 -23.74
CA GLN A 368 57.39 115.81 -24.96
C GLN A 368 57.14 117.14 -25.68
N ASN A 369 55.92 117.70 -25.61
CA ASN A 369 55.58 118.97 -26.26
C ASN A 369 56.18 120.17 -25.52
N LEU A 370 56.06 120.21 -24.19
CA LEU A 370 56.60 121.29 -23.34
C LEU A 370 58.11 121.48 -23.51
N GLN A 371 58.84 120.39 -23.75
CA GLN A 371 60.29 120.42 -23.95
C GLN A 371 60.72 121.15 -25.24
N ASN A 372 59.86 121.17 -26.27
CA ASN A 372 60.18 121.78 -27.57
C ASN A 372 60.01 123.31 -27.54
N GLU A 373 59.00 123.83 -26.86
CA GLU A 373 58.77 125.27 -26.72
C GLU A 373 59.88 125.95 -25.90
N LEU A 374 60.34 125.28 -24.83
CA LEU A 374 61.41 125.75 -23.95
C LEU A 374 62.73 126.02 -24.71
N ASN A 375 63.07 125.15 -25.67
CA ASN A 375 64.30 125.28 -26.44
C ASN A 375 64.27 126.46 -27.43
N SER A 376 63.09 126.85 -27.92
CA SER A 376 62.92 127.99 -28.83
C SER A 376 63.16 129.33 -28.14
N ALA A 377 62.70 129.48 -26.89
CA ALA A 377 62.84 130.72 -26.13
C ALA A 377 64.32 131.03 -25.80
N ASN A 378 65.10 130.02 -25.42
CA ASN A 378 66.46 130.19 -24.92
C ASN A 378 67.45 130.73 -25.97
N GLN A 379 67.25 130.46 -27.27
CA GLN A 379 68.12 131.01 -28.32
C GLN A 379 67.99 132.53 -28.51
N LYS A 380 66.86 133.15 -28.15
CA LYS A 380 66.67 134.61 -28.22
C LYS A 380 67.23 135.38 -27.02
N LEU A 381 67.55 134.69 -25.93
CA LEU A 381 68.06 135.30 -24.70
C LEU A 381 69.59 135.51 -24.70
N ALA A 382 70.31 134.77 -25.54
CA ALA A 382 71.78 134.83 -25.60
C ALA A 382 72.31 136.14 -26.20
N SER A 383 71.77 136.61 -27.32
CA SER A 383 72.33 137.75 -28.08
C SER A 383 72.12 139.13 -27.45
N LEU A 384 71.39 139.22 -26.34
CA LEU A 384 71.18 140.47 -25.57
C LEU A 384 72.03 140.51 -24.28
N SER A 385 72.84 139.47 -24.03
CA SER A 385 73.67 139.37 -22.83
C SER A 385 74.97 140.17 -22.93
N ASP A 386 75.55 140.28 -24.13
CA ASP A 386 76.94 140.69 -24.30
C ASP A 386 77.14 142.22 -24.33
N GLU A 387 76.15 142.98 -24.82
CA GLU A 387 76.20 144.46 -24.80
C GLU A 387 76.14 145.06 -23.38
N LEU A 388 75.69 144.29 -22.37
CA LEU A 388 75.40 144.80 -21.03
C LEU A 388 76.57 144.65 -20.02
N ILE A 389 77.74 144.18 -20.48
CA ILE A 389 78.86 143.78 -19.61
C ILE A 389 79.99 144.82 -19.59
N GLU A 390 80.40 145.39 -20.72
CA GLU A 390 81.47 146.42 -20.75
C GLU A 390 81.11 147.69 -19.96
N GLU A 391 79.83 148.07 -19.93
CA GLU A 391 79.37 149.32 -19.30
C GLU A 391 79.50 149.35 -17.75
N LYS A 392 79.76 148.19 -17.11
CA LYS A 392 79.72 148.03 -15.65
C LYS A 392 81.06 147.97 -14.93
N GLU A 393 82.17 147.77 -15.64
CA GLU A 393 83.49 147.67 -15.00
C GLU A 393 84.05 149.05 -14.58
N GLN A 394 83.94 150.07 -15.43
CA GLN A 394 84.63 151.34 -15.19
C GLN A 394 83.98 152.21 -14.09
N ARG A 395 82.64 152.16 -13.95
CA ARG A 395 81.88 152.90 -12.90
C ARG A 395 82.31 152.53 -11.46
N ARG A 396 82.98 151.39 -11.26
CA ARG A 396 83.52 150.97 -9.94
C ARG A 396 84.71 151.78 -9.43
N LYS A 397 85.35 152.63 -10.25
CA LYS A 397 86.56 153.37 -9.85
C LYS A 397 86.30 154.74 -9.22
N GLU A 398 85.14 155.36 -9.43
CA GLU A 398 84.85 156.73 -8.96
C GLU A 398 84.43 156.80 -7.48
N GLN A 399 83.81 155.74 -6.93
CA GLN A 399 83.28 155.74 -5.57
C GLN A 399 84.35 155.62 -4.45
N ALA A 400 85.63 155.48 -4.81
CA ALA A 400 86.70 155.14 -3.87
C ALA A 400 87.41 156.31 -3.16
N HIS A 401 87.16 157.58 -3.52
CA HIS A 401 87.91 158.72 -2.94
C HIS A 401 87.09 159.90 -2.41
N ILE A 402 85.80 160.02 -2.73
CA ILE A 402 84.94 161.08 -2.16
C ILE A 402 84.79 160.94 -0.62
N GLN A 403 84.97 159.72 -0.10
CA GLN A 403 85.10 159.41 1.33
C GLN A 403 86.19 160.23 2.06
N LYS A 404 87.15 160.83 1.34
CA LYS A 404 88.21 161.66 1.93
C LYS A 404 87.79 163.12 2.16
N LEU A 405 86.84 163.65 1.39
CA LEU A 405 86.48 165.08 1.42
C LEU A 405 85.55 165.49 2.58
N GLN A 406 84.93 164.54 3.28
CA GLN A 406 83.97 164.83 4.35
C GLN A 406 84.60 164.96 5.75
N ASN A 407 85.89 164.66 5.92
CA ASN A 407 86.55 164.73 7.24
C ASN A 407 87.06 166.13 7.63
N GLU A 408 87.37 167.00 6.66
CA GLU A 408 88.00 168.30 6.93
C GLU A 408 86.99 169.46 7.09
N LEU A 409 85.74 169.29 6.64
CA LEU A 409 84.66 170.28 6.80
C LEU A 409 84.27 170.51 8.28
N ASN A 410 84.61 169.58 9.18
CA ASN A 410 84.47 169.76 10.64
C ASN A 410 85.28 170.92 11.23
N SER A 411 86.18 171.54 10.46
CA SER A 411 86.92 172.75 10.85
C SER A 411 86.08 174.05 10.80
N ALA A 412 84.93 174.07 10.11
CA ALA A 412 84.16 175.29 9.88
C ALA A 412 83.27 175.73 11.07
N ASN A 413 82.76 174.78 11.86
CA ASN A 413 81.64 175.02 12.79
C ASN A 413 82.04 175.38 14.23
N GLN A 414 83.22 175.95 14.46
CA GLN A 414 83.73 176.24 15.81
C GLN A 414 83.99 177.74 16.10
N LYS A 415 83.52 178.64 15.23
CA LYS A 415 83.67 180.09 15.41
C LYS A 415 82.66 180.98 14.66
N LEU A 416 81.47 180.44 14.40
CA LEU A 416 80.29 181.25 14.07
C LEU A 416 79.40 181.51 15.31
N ASP A 417 79.89 181.16 16.50
CA ASP A 417 79.36 181.66 17.76
C ASP A 417 79.62 183.16 17.89
N SER A 418 78.61 183.86 18.40
CA SER A 418 78.59 185.23 18.91
C SER A 418 79.92 185.71 19.52
N LEU A 419 80.43 186.89 19.19
CA LEU A 419 79.80 187.97 18.41
C LEU A 419 78.70 188.68 19.21
N ASN A 420 77.73 189.28 18.52
CA ASN A 420 76.69 190.12 19.14
C ASN A 420 75.27 189.63 18.83
N ASP A 421 74.71 188.84 19.74
CA ASP A 421 73.38 189.09 20.28
C ASP A 421 73.56 189.26 21.79
N GLU A 422 74.05 190.45 22.15
CA GLU A 422 74.40 190.87 23.50
C GLU A 422 73.13 191.06 24.34
N LEU A 423 72.92 190.20 25.35
CA LEU A 423 72.01 190.32 26.52
C LEU A 423 70.49 190.59 26.27
N ILE A 424 69.61 189.82 26.97
CA ILE A 424 68.14 190.00 27.20
C ILE A 424 67.14 189.37 26.15
N GLU A 425 66.13 188.43 26.34
CA GLU A 425 65.71 187.27 27.25
C GLU A 425 64.14 186.78 27.09
N GLU A 426 63.63 185.47 27.38
CA GLU A 426 62.19 184.81 27.77
C GLU A 426 61.05 183.76 26.92
N LYS A 427 60.71 182.24 26.99
CA LYS A 427 59.38 181.09 26.81
C LYS A 427 59.28 179.30 26.38
N GLU A 428 58.44 178.02 26.14
CA GLU A 428 57.04 176.96 25.96
C GLU A 428 56.78 175.11 25.92
N ARG A 429 55.63 174.10 25.69
CA ARG A 429 55.25 172.36 25.83
C ARG A 429 53.94 171.15 25.31
N ARG A 430 53.77 169.61 25.17
CA ARG A 430 52.53 168.37 24.82
C ARG A 430 52.50 166.52 24.84
N ARG A 431 51.69 165.21 24.60
CA ARG A 431 50.30 164.11 24.49
C ARG A 431 50.12 162.26 24.26
N LYS A 432 48.99 161.21 24.12
CA LYS A 432 48.72 159.43 24.07
C LYS A 432 47.52 158.18 23.44
N GLU A 433 47.18 156.69 23.72
CA GLU A 433 46.48 155.21 23.02
C GLU A 433 45.48 153.76 23.61
N GLN A 434 44.90 152.32 23.36
CA GLN A 434 44.51 150.79 22.55
C GLN A 434 43.40 149.38 23.02
N LYS A 435 42.84 147.93 22.76
CA LYS A 435 42.47 146.39 21.94
C LYS A 435 41.54 144.87 22.49
N HIS A 436 40.99 143.44 22.20
CA HIS A 436 40.41 142.01 21.31
C HIS A 436 39.77 140.36 21.90
N ILE A 437 39.18 138.95 21.56
CA ILE A 437 38.27 137.69 20.71
C ILE A 437 37.98 135.86 20.97
N GLN A 438 36.92 134.76 20.63
CA GLN A 438 36.72 132.98 20.44
C GLN A 438 35.39 131.68 20.46
N THR A 439 35.23 130.17 20.07
CA THR A 439 34.02 128.85 20.04
C THR A 439 33.94 127.01 19.72
N SER A 440 32.88 125.87 19.80
CA SER A 440 32.62 124.15 19.37
C SER A 440 31.30 122.89 19.69
N GLN A 441 30.74 121.44 19.49
CA GLN A 441 30.46 119.82 18.82
C GLN A 441 29.19 118.51 19.22
N GLN A 442 28.62 117.07 19.04
CA GLN A 442 28.42 115.39 18.46
C GLN A 442 27.05 114.15 18.68
N ASN A 443 26.51 112.69 18.51
CA ASN A 443 26.39 110.99 18.02
C ASN A 443 25.00 109.74 18.18
N HIS A 444 24.44 108.29 18.01
CA HIS A 444 24.31 106.57 17.59
C HIS A 444 22.87 105.38 17.52
N MET A 445 22.30 103.92 17.39
CA MET A 445 22.18 102.15 17.23
C MET A 445 20.79 100.99 16.80
N ALA A 446 20.18 99.54 16.71
CA ALA A 446 20.02 97.76 16.79
C ALA A 446 18.72 96.56 16.16
N HIS A 447 18.10 95.12 16.09
CA HIS A 447 17.87 93.36 16.36
C HIS A 447 16.77 92.00 15.64
N VAL A 448 16.41 90.50 15.90
CA VAL A 448 15.52 89.11 15.16
C VAL A 448 14.92 87.37 15.60
N SER A 449 14.08 86.22 14.94
CA SER A 449 13.51 84.53 15.26
C SER A 449 12.59 83.13 14.39
N THR A 450 12.12 81.67 14.69
CA THR A 450 11.35 80.23 13.91
C THR A 450 10.53 78.59 14.35
N LYS A 451 9.86 77.37 13.62
CA LYS A 451 9.15 75.74 13.93
C LYS A 451 8.40 74.28 13.01
N ASN A 452 7.73 72.90 13.33
CA ASN A 452 7.20 71.37 12.55
C ASN A 452 6.13 69.85 12.89
N PRO A 453 5.60 68.57 12.14
CA PRO A 453 4.49 67.17 12.27
C PRO A 453 4.31 65.36 11.75
N THR A 454 3.19 64.26 11.72
CA THR A 454 2.94 62.49 11.45
C THR A 454 1.62 61.26 10.95
N HIS A 455 1.42 59.71 10.91
CA HIS A 455 0.32 58.45 10.26
C HIS A 455 -0.12 56.61 10.51
N ILE A 456 -1.02 55.52 9.84
CA ILE A 456 -1.57 53.85 9.97
C ILE A 456 -0.90 52.49 9.37
N LYS A 457 -0.64 52.28 8.06
CA LYS A 457 -0.58 50.98 7.27
C LYS A 457 0.23 49.76 7.80
N SER A 458 0.99 49.92 8.88
CA SER A 458 1.96 48.98 9.46
C SER A 458 1.41 47.61 9.86
N LEU A 459 0.12 47.49 10.21
CA LEU A 459 -0.43 46.22 10.71
C LEU A 459 -0.43 45.08 9.67
N LEU A 460 -0.86 45.34 8.44
CA LEU A 460 -1.04 44.26 7.43
C LEU A 460 0.27 43.75 6.82
N TYR A 461 1.39 44.48 7.01
CA TYR A 461 2.73 44.06 6.61
C TYR A 461 3.36 43.02 7.55
N ARG A 462 2.92 42.97 8.82
CA ARG A 462 3.37 41.98 9.80
C ARG A 462 3.00 40.56 9.35
N GLN A 463 3.76 39.56 9.78
CA GLN A 463 3.61 38.14 9.36
C GLN A 463 3.48 37.22 10.58
N GLY A 464 2.91 36.03 10.40
CA GLY A 464 2.79 35.02 11.47
C GLY A 464 2.22 35.56 12.78
N GLU A 465 2.81 35.14 13.89
CA GLU A 465 2.45 35.53 15.26
C GLU A 465 2.50 37.04 15.50
N ASP A 466 3.47 37.77 14.93
CA ASP A 466 3.58 39.23 15.07
C ASP A 466 2.37 39.96 14.46
N PHE A 467 1.75 39.39 13.41
CA PHE A 467 0.47 39.88 12.91
C PHE A 467 -0.68 39.57 13.87
N ILE A 468 -0.77 38.36 14.43
CA ILE A 468 -1.84 37.96 15.35
C ILE A 468 -1.78 38.78 16.66
N TYR A 469 -0.60 38.88 17.27
CA TYR A 469 -0.33 39.69 18.46
C TYR A 469 -0.78 41.14 18.28
N HIS A 470 -0.36 41.79 17.20
CA HIS A 470 -0.79 43.16 16.91
C HIS A 470 -2.27 43.26 16.50
N ALA A 471 -2.86 42.23 15.88
CA ALA A 471 -4.29 42.20 15.58
C ALA A 471 -5.15 42.10 16.84
N TYR A 472 -4.70 41.39 17.88
CA TYR A 472 -5.30 41.38 19.21
C TYR A 472 -5.13 42.74 19.91
N LEU A 473 -3.92 43.34 19.90
CA LEU A 473 -3.71 44.67 20.49
C LEU A 473 -4.56 45.76 19.83
N TYR A 474 -4.67 45.79 18.50
CA TYR A 474 -5.48 46.81 17.81
C TYR A 474 -6.98 46.48 17.71
N GLY A 475 -7.36 45.20 17.81
CA GLY A 475 -8.74 44.72 17.70
C GLY A 475 -9.47 44.61 19.04
N LEU A 476 -8.79 44.11 20.08
CA LEU A 476 -9.35 43.82 21.41
C LEU A 476 -8.72 44.66 22.54
N ASN A 477 -7.58 45.31 22.28
CA ASN A 477 -6.79 46.05 23.28
C ASN A 477 -6.35 45.17 24.46
N ARG A 478 -5.90 43.95 24.13
CA ARG A 478 -5.19 43.01 25.00
C ARG A 478 -4.24 42.17 24.14
N GLU A 479 -3.36 41.42 24.78
CA GLU A 479 -2.54 40.39 24.14
C GLU A 479 -3.38 39.13 23.84
N PRO A 480 -2.96 38.28 22.88
CA PRO A 480 -3.63 37.03 22.60
C PRO A 480 -3.45 36.02 23.74
N ASP A 481 -4.54 35.32 24.04
CA ASP A 481 -4.52 34.07 24.81
C ASP A 481 -3.84 32.96 23.97
N PRO A 482 -3.20 31.94 24.58
CA PRO A 482 -2.44 30.93 23.82
C PRO A 482 -3.29 30.16 22.81
N GLU A 483 -4.52 29.83 23.20
CA GLU A 483 -5.51 29.10 22.38
C GLU A 483 -5.94 29.92 21.16
N GLY A 484 -6.27 31.20 21.36
CA GLY A 484 -6.58 32.14 20.29
C GLY A 484 -5.38 32.49 19.40
N MET A 485 -4.17 32.56 19.95
CA MET A 485 -2.93 32.69 19.18
C MET A 485 -2.79 31.52 18.21
N GLN A 486 -2.82 30.29 18.71
CA GLN A 486 -2.68 29.08 17.89
C GLN A 486 -3.82 28.98 16.87
N TYR A 487 -5.08 29.15 17.27
CA TYR A 487 -6.23 29.06 16.37
C TYR A 487 -6.13 30.04 15.19
N PHE A 488 -5.82 31.33 15.44
CA PHE A 488 -5.71 32.29 14.34
C PHE A 488 -4.40 32.17 13.55
N LEU A 489 -3.33 31.60 14.12
CA LEU A 489 -2.11 31.25 13.40
C LEU A 489 -2.34 30.08 12.44
N GLU A 490 -2.98 29.00 12.88
CA GLU A 490 -3.38 27.87 12.04
C GLU A 490 -4.27 28.31 10.88
N GLN A 491 -5.27 29.17 11.15
CA GLN A 491 -6.12 29.75 10.11
C GLN A 491 -5.31 30.61 9.12
N LEU A 492 -4.30 31.34 9.57
CA LEU A 492 -3.41 32.13 8.71
C LEU A 492 -2.52 31.23 7.83
N VAL A 493 -2.02 30.12 8.38
CA VAL A 493 -1.24 29.09 7.66
C VAL A 493 -2.12 28.35 6.63
N ALA A 494 -3.39 28.08 6.96
CA ALA A 494 -4.40 27.55 6.05
C ALA A 494 -4.85 28.55 4.94
N GLY A 495 -4.13 29.65 4.74
CA GLY A 495 -4.35 30.60 3.64
C GLY A 495 -5.47 31.63 3.86
N ARG A 496 -6.04 31.74 5.07
CA ARG A 496 -7.12 32.69 5.36
C ARG A 496 -6.61 34.13 5.34
N ASP A 497 -7.18 34.98 4.50
CA ASP A 497 -6.76 36.38 4.37
C ASP A 497 -6.73 37.10 5.73
N LYS A 498 -5.61 37.75 6.07
CA LYS A 498 -5.41 38.55 7.29
C LYS A 498 -6.54 39.54 7.60
N ILE A 499 -7.17 40.09 6.57
CA ILE A 499 -8.29 41.02 6.71
C ILE A 499 -9.54 40.33 7.30
N LEU A 500 -9.76 39.03 7.05
CA LEU A 500 -10.81 38.24 7.70
C LEU A 500 -10.49 37.95 9.16
N ILE A 501 -9.24 37.64 9.49
CA ILE A 501 -8.81 37.40 10.89
C ILE A 501 -9.00 38.68 11.71
N LEU A 502 -8.51 39.82 11.21
CA LEU A 502 -8.70 41.13 11.86
C LEU A 502 -10.19 41.54 11.93
N ARG A 503 -11.00 41.18 10.93
CA ARG A 503 -12.46 41.37 10.95
C ARG A 503 -13.10 40.55 12.07
N ASP A 504 -12.73 39.29 12.23
CA ASP A 504 -13.37 38.37 13.17
C ASP A 504 -13.05 38.75 14.61
N LEU A 505 -11.80 39.17 14.89
CA LEU A 505 -11.44 39.76 16.18
C LEU A 505 -12.27 41.01 16.49
N ILE A 506 -12.33 41.99 15.58
CA ILE A 506 -13.09 43.24 15.79
C ILE A 506 -14.61 43.00 15.91
N ASN A 507 -15.16 42.03 15.19
CA ASN A 507 -16.61 41.75 15.16
C ASN A 507 -17.06 40.59 16.06
N SER A 508 -16.15 40.00 16.83
CA SER A 508 -16.45 39.06 17.91
C SER A 508 -17.33 39.71 19.01
N PRO A 509 -17.97 38.93 19.90
CA PRO A 509 -18.65 39.48 21.07
C PRO A 509 -17.71 40.36 21.93
N GLU A 510 -16.45 39.94 22.09
CA GLU A 510 -15.43 40.69 22.83
C GLU A 510 -15.11 42.02 22.12
N GLY A 511 -14.76 42.00 20.83
CA GLY A 511 -14.37 43.20 20.08
C GLY A 511 -15.47 44.26 20.00
N ARG A 512 -16.73 43.85 19.87
CA ARG A 512 -17.88 44.75 19.91
C ARG A 512 -18.02 45.47 21.26
N SER A 513 -17.66 44.82 22.37
CA SER A 513 -17.67 45.45 23.70
C SER A 513 -16.60 46.55 23.84
N LYS A 514 -15.41 46.35 23.22
CA LYS A 514 -14.24 47.23 23.35
C LYS A 514 -14.30 48.48 22.45
N LYS A 515 -15.19 48.53 21.45
CA LYS A 515 -15.42 49.68 20.54
C LYS A 515 -14.17 50.21 19.82
N THR A 516 -13.18 49.36 19.58
CA THR A 516 -11.90 49.71 18.93
C THR A 516 -12.09 50.21 17.49
N ARG A 517 -11.23 51.14 17.04
CA ARG A 517 -11.29 51.76 15.70
C ARG A 517 -9.93 51.85 15.03
N VAL A 518 -9.55 50.80 14.30
CA VAL A 518 -8.32 50.76 13.50
C VAL A 518 -8.44 51.71 12.28
N LYS A 519 -7.71 52.83 12.29
CA LYS A 519 -7.82 53.96 11.33
C LYS A 519 -7.57 53.57 9.86
N GLY A 520 -8.59 53.07 9.16
CA GLY A 520 -8.52 52.70 7.73
C GLY A 520 -9.03 51.30 7.42
N PHE A 521 -9.35 50.49 8.44
CA PHE A 521 -9.86 49.13 8.28
C PHE A 521 -11.08 49.04 7.35
N ASN A 522 -12.07 49.93 7.51
CA ASN A 522 -13.27 49.97 6.67
C ASN A 522 -12.96 50.12 5.17
N LYS A 523 -11.89 50.86 4.82
CA LYS A 523 -11.45 51.04 3.43
C LYS A 523 -10.82 49.76 2.88
N ALA A 524 -9.98 49.09 3.67
CA ALA A 524 -9.42 47.78 3.31
C ALA A 524 -10.51 46.69 3.15
N TRP A 525 -11.47 46.63 4.07
CA TRP A 525 -12.59 45.70 4.04
C TRP A 525 -13.51 45.90 2.83
N PHE A 526 -13.73 47.15 2.40
CA PHE A 526 -14.50 47.46 1.18
C PHE A 526 -13.84 46.91 -0.09
N PHE A 527 -12.51 47.08 -0.25
CA PHE A 527 -11.78 46.49 -1.37
C PHE A 527 -11.75 44.95 -1.29
N TYR A 528 -11.63 44.39 -0.09
CA TYR A 528 -11.71 42.94 0.11
C TYR A 528 -13.02 42.35 -0.41
N LYS A 529 -14.17 42.92 -0.01
CA LYS A 529 -15.49 42.48 -0.51
C LYS A 529 -15.60 42.55 -2.04
N ARG A 530 -15.06 43.60 -2.68
CA ARG A 530 -15.12 43.75 -4.15
C ARG A 530 -14.23 42.75 -4.92
N ARG A 531 -13.09 42.30 -4.35
CA ARG A 531 -12.23 41.25 -4.95
C ARG A 531 -12.94 39.90 -5.09
N ASN A 532 -13.86 39.61 -4.17
CA ASN A 532 -14.49 38.29 -4.02
C ASN A 532 -15.98 38.26 -4.44
N TRP A 533 -16.47 39.25 -5.19
CA TRP A 533 -17.88 39.34 -5.64
C TRP A 533 -18.03 38.76 -7.07
N PRO A 534 -18.99 37.88 -7.41
CA PRO A 534 -18.88 37.06 -8.64
C PRO A 534 -18.75 37.81 -9.96
N VAL A 535 -19.53 38.87 -10.19
CA VAL A 535 -19.65 39.51 -11.52
C VAL A 535 -18.50 40.47 -11.83
N ILE A 536 -18.08 41.31 -10.87
CA ILE A 536 -16.98 42.28 -11.06
C ILE A 536 -15.67 41.89 -10.35
N GLY A 537 -15.68 40.82 -9.56
CA GLY A 537 -14.50 40.23 -8.95
C GLY A 537 -13.36 39.93 -9.93
N PRO A 538 -13.60 39.35 -11.13
CA PRO A 538 -12.55 39.08 -12.11
C PRO A 538 -11.75 40.34 -12.54
N TYR A 539 -12.44 41.48 -12.66
CA TYR A 539 -11.85 42.77 -13.01
C TYR A 539 -11.01 43.36 -11.88
N PHE A 540 -11.48 43.28 -10.62
CA PHE A 540 -10.67 43.71 -9.47
C PHE A 540 -9.55 42.72 -9.12
N ARG A 541 -9.70 41.44 -9.46
CA ARG A 541 -8.67 40.41 -9.28
C ARG A 541 -7.49 40.65 -10.22
N THR A 542 -7.73 40.94 -11.50
CA THR A 542 -6.67 41.32 -12.46
C THR A 542 -5.95 42.62 -12.07
N VAL A 543 -6.64 43.62 -11.50
CA VAL A 543 -5.99 44.84 -10.96
C VAL A 543 -5.10 44.53 -9.74
N TYR A 544 -5.50 43.61 -8.86
CA TYR A 544 -4.72 43.24 -7.68
C TYR A 544 -3.53 42.31 -8.02
N GLU A 545 -3.72 41.36 -8.93
CA GLU A 545 -2.66 40.43 -9.38
C GLU A 545 -1.60 41.13 -10.24
N LYS A 546 -1.96 42.16 -11.02
CA LYS A 546 -0.97 43.03 -11.70
C LYS A 546 -0.03 43.78 -10.74
N GLN A 547 -0.32 43.81 -9.44
CA GLN A 547 0.53 44.46 -8.44
C GLN A 547 1.45 43.49 -7.67
N ASN A 548 1.38 42.17 -7.95
CA ASN A 548 2.22 41.14 -7.31
C ASN A 548 2.63 40.00 -8.28
N SER A 549 2.79 40.28 -9.58
CA SER A 549 3.13 39.27 -10.59
C SER A 549 4.64 38.98 -10.70
N LYS A 550 5.21 38.35 -9.66
CA LYS A 550 6.29 37.36 -9.80
C LYS A 550 5.88 36.10 -9.04
N ILE A 551 6.23 34.93 -9.59
CA ILE A 551 5.82 33.59 -9.12
C ILE A 551 4.33 33.29 -9.38
N ARG A 552 4.05 32.48 -10.41
CA ARG A 552 2.73 31.86 -10.65
C ARG A 552 2.85 30.56 -11.46
N GLN A 553 3.31 29.50 -10.80
CA GLN A 553 3.16 28.09 -11.16
C GLN A 553 2.99 27.34 -9.82
N GLN A 554 2.08 26.37 -9.63
CA GLN A 554 1.06 25.78 -10.51
C GLN A 554 -0.10 25.23 -9.61
N ILE A 555 -1.32 25.09 -10.18
CA ILE A 555 -2.24 23.91 -10.09
C ILE A 555 -2.37 23.20 -8.69
N LEU A 556 -3.52 23.01 -8.03
CA LEU A 556 -4.95 23.00 -8.42
C LEU A 556 -5.92 23.27 -7.22
N PHE A 557 -7.24 23.25 -7.50
CA PHE A 557 -8.41 23.28 -6.59
C PHE A 557 -9.19 21.92 -6.72
N PRO A 558 -10.32 21.64 -6.03
CA PRO A 558 -10.77 21.95 -4.65
C PRO A 558 -11.45 20.76 -3.89
N ASN A 559 -11.87 21.04 -2.65
CA ASN A 559 -13.00 20.53 -1.85
C ASN A 559 -13.96 19.40 -2.32
N ASN A 560 -14.41 18.67 -1.29
CA ASN A 560 -15.75 18.08 -1.05
C ASN A 560 -16.30 16.97 -1.97
N THR A 561 -16.49 15.81 -1.33
CA THR A 561 -17.55 14.84 -1.61
C THR A 561 -18.91 15.51 -1.84
N SER A 562 -19.45 15.33 -3.04
CA SER A 562 -20.87 15.49 -3.35
C SER A 562 -21.46 14.10 -3.63
N LYS A 563 -22.77 13.92 -3.42
CA LYS A 563 -23.44 12.64 -3.69
C LYS A 563 -23.26 12.24 -5.15
N VAL A 564 -23.08 10.94 -5.38
CA VAL A 564 -23.22 10.30 -6.69
C VAL A 564 -24.26 9.18 -6.53
N GLU A 565 -25.38 9.31 -7.24
CA GLU A 565 -26.28 8.20 -7.52
C GLU A 565 -25.65 7.38 -8.65
N PHE A 566 -25.63 6.06 -8.55
CA PHE A 566 -24.90 5.19 -9.48
C PHE A 566 -25.84 4.56 -10.50
N GLU A 567 -25.69 4.92 -11.78
CA GLU A 567 -26.32 4.20 -12.89
C GLU A 567 -25.59 2.85 -13.09
N LEU A 568 -26.35 1.76 -13.17
CA LEU A 568 -25.82 0.38 -13.03
C LEU A 568 -25.39 -0.28 -14.35
N ASP A 569 -25.31 0.46 -15.46
CA ASP A 569 -25.15 -0.09 -16.82
C ASP A 569 -23.71 -0.27 -17.32
N HIS A 570 -22.70 -0.05 -16.48
CA HIS A 570 -21.28 -0.29 -16.82
C HIS A 570 -20.56 -1.24 -15.84
N LEU A 571 -21.31 -2.02 -15.04
CA LEU A 571 -20.76 -3.07 -14.17
C LEU A 571 -20.78 -4.44 -14.85
N SER A 572 -19.76 -5.26 -14.61
CA SER A 572 -19.74 -6.66 -14.99
C SER A 572 -20.79 -7.49 -14.24
N GLU A 573 -21.10 -8.68 -14.74
CA GLU A 573 -22.08 -9.59 -14.15
C GLU A 573 -21.72 -9.99 -12.70
N HIS A 574 -20.42 -10.10 -12.40
CA HIS A 574 -19.92 -10.39 -11.05
C HIS A 574 -20.10 -9.19 -10.10
N GLU A 575 -19.78 -7.97 -10.54
CA GLU A 575 -19.98 -6.75 -9.74
C GLU A 575 -21.46 -6.45 -9.48
N ARG A 576 -22.32 -6.71 -10.48
CA ARG A 576 -23.78 -6.69 -10.31
C ARG A 576 -24.22 -7.71 -9.26
N HIS A 577 -23.69 -8.93 -9.28
CA HIS A 577 -23.98 -9.95 -8.26
C HIS A 577 -23.55 -9.49 -6.85
N VAL A 578 -22.34 -8.96 -6.69
CA VAL A 578 -21.84 -8.42 -5.41
C VAL A 578 -22.74 -7.29 -4.91
N PHE A 579 -23.12 -6.33 -5.76
CA PHE A 579 -24.02 -5.24 -5.39
C PHE A 579 -25.40 -5.73 -4.94
N TYR A 580 -25.97 -6.73 -5.63
CA TYR A 580 -27.24 -7.34 -5.22
C TYR A 580 -27.13 -8.11 -3.90
N GLN A 581 -26.04 -8.84 -3.66
CA GLN A 581 -25.80 -9.52 -2.37
C GLN A 581 -25.64 -8.50 -1.23
N PHE A 582 -24.86 -7.43 -1.44
CA PHE A 582 -24.63 -6.39 -0.42
C PHE A 582 -25.93 -5.67 -0.03
N LYS A 583 -26.80 -5.39 -1.01
CA LYS A 583 -28.15 -4.87 -0.75
C LYS A 583 -29.01 -5.87 0.03
N LYS A 584 -28.95 -7.16 -0.32
CA LYS A 584 -29.70 -8.24 0.34
C LYS A 584 -29.27 -8.46 1.80
N CYS A 585 -28.01 -8.19 2.16
CA CYS A 585 -27.55 -8.17 3.54
C CYS A 585 -28.09 -6.97 4.34
N LEU A 586 -28.28 -5.80 3.70
CA LEU A 586 -28.83 -4.62 4.36
C LEU A 586 -30.35 -4.71 4.59
N ASP A 587 -31.08 -5.41 3.72
CA ASP A 587 -32.52 -5.66 3.87
C ASP A 587 -32.84 -6.80 4.89
N VAL A 588 -31.85 -7.56 5.36
CA VAL A 588 -32.00 -8.68 6.32
C VAL A 588 -31.08 -8.48 7.51
N GLY A 589 -31.47 -7.58 8.42
CA GLY A 589 -30.63 -7.08 9.50
C GLY A 589 -30.11 -8.13 10.50
N ALA A 590 -28.85 -8.52 10.32
CA ALA A 590 -27.96 -9.11 11.31
C ALA A 590 -26.58 -8.41 11.19
N CYS A 591 -25.83 -8.33 12.29
CA CYS A 591 -24.62 -7.49 12.42
C CYS A 591 -23.42 -7.96 11.58
#